data_AF-A0AAN6PWS3-F1
#
_entry.id   AF-A0AAN6PWS3-F1
#
_cell.length_a   1.000
_cell.length_b   1.000
_cell.length_c   1.000
_cell.angle_alpha   90.00
_cell.angle_beta   90.00
_cell.angle_gamma   90.00
#
_symmetry.space_group_name_H-M   'P 1'
#
loop_
_entity.id
_entity.type
_entity.pdbx_description
1 polymer ?
#
loop_
_entity_poly.entity_id
_entity_poly.type
_entity_poly.pdbx_seq_one_letter_code
_entity_poly.pdbx_strand_id
1 'polypeptide(L)'
;MKVPKPKLAAGEEKRLRRFRPKPPKSFLEVYHRATTQRFYVLSRTRHNSAEETVELTGSTGNIYTVVVARQPTCTCPHAREGNQCKHMLYVLSRVLRARYDLVCQLALLEDEVRGILEGAPAPGADGGGGDGGSGSGSGKGRRKPVEGDCPICFCELEGEVVVWCCAACGQNVHKGCFETWAATKRKQGAGEVTCPYCRSVWGRDEDMVKAIQRDGKRNADGYVNVASQLGISTQRDYSTYSRWWSGHPSSYRRRY
;
A
#
# COMPACT_ATOMS: atom_id res chain seq x y z
N MET A 1 -8.74 19.06 -41.05
CA MET A 1 -9.67 17.92 -41.16
C MET A 1 -9.72 17.19 -39.83
N LYS A 2 -10.89 17.11 -39.15
CA LYS A 2 -11.02 16.33 -37.91
C LYS A 2 -11.14 14.85 -38.30
N VAL A 3 -10.08 14.08 -38.05
CA VAL A 3 -10.10 12.63 -38.27
C VAL A 3 -11.17 12.03 -37.35
N PRO A 4 -12.16 11.29 -37.89
CA PRO A 4 -13.18 10.66 -37.06
C PRO A 4 -12.54 9.60 -36.18
N LYS A 5 -12.86 9.62 -34.87
CA LYS A 5 -12.40 8.60 -33.93
C LYS A 5 -12.99 7.24 -34.34
N PRO A 6 -12.18 6.17 -34.41
CA PRO A 6 -12.69 4.84 -34.70
C PRO A 6 -13.77 4.45 -33.67
N LYS A 7 -14.88 3.92 -34.15
CA LYS A 7 -15.92 3.34 -33.29
C LYS A 7 -15.34 2.07 -32.68
N LEU A 8 -15.32 1.98 -31.34
CA LEU A 8 -14.93 0.75 -30.63
C LEU A 8 -15.78 -0.41 -31.14
N ALA A 9 -15.16 -1.58 -31.32
CA ALA A 9 -15.82 -2.77 -31.82
C ALA A 9 -16.87 -3.27 -30.81
N ALA A 10 -17.94 -3.91 -31.31
CA ALA A 10 -18.93 -4.54 -30.44
C ALA A 10 -18.26 -5.67 -29.64
N GLY A 11 -18.21 -5.52 -28.31
CA GLY A 11 -17.53 -6.46 -27.39
C GLY A 11 -16.27 -5.91 -26.73
N GLU A 12 -15.78 -4.73 -27.12
CA GLU A 12 -14.60 -4.12 -26.50
C GLU A 12 -14.96 -3.55 -25.12
N GLU A 13 -14.27 -4.05 -24.08
CA GLU A 13 -14.51 -3.65 -22.69
C GLU A 13 -14.31 -2.13 -22.52
N LYS A 14 -15.35 -1.44 -22.01
CA LYS A 14 -15.27 0.00 -21.75
C LYS A 14 -14.86 0.28 -20.31
N ARG A 15 -13.83 1.10 -20.15
CA ARG A 15 -13.43 1.66 -18.85
C ARG A 15 -14.57 2.51 -18.27
N LEU A 16 -14.88 2.31 -16.99
CA LEU A 16 -15.99 3.00 -16.30
C LEU A 16 -15.78 4.52 -16.12
N ARG A 17 -14.53 4.98 -16.23
CA ARG A 17 -14.16 6.40 -16.19
C ARG A 17 -13.24 6.72 -17.35
N ARG A 18 -13.22 7.99 -17.77
CA ARG A 18 -12.33 8.47 -18.83
C ARG A 18 -10.87 8.19 -18.48
N PHE A 19 -10.14 7.59 -19.42
CA PHE A 19 -8.71 7.38 -19.29
C PHE A 19 -7.96 8.72 -19.14
N ARG A 20 -7.01 8.74 -18.20
CA ARG A 20 -6.13 9.88 -17.93
C ARG A 20 -4.79 9.64 -18.62
N PRO A 21 -4.49 10.32 -19.74
CA PRO A 21 -3.20 10.17 -20.41
C PRO A 21 -2.04 10.77 -19.61
N LYS A 22 -2.33 11.73 -18.71
CA LYS A 22 -1.35 12.33 -17.79
C LYS A 22 -2.00 12.51 -16.41
N PRO A 23 -1.24 12.37 -15.32
CA PRO A 23 -1.76 12.60 -13.97
C PRO A 23 -2.13 14.08 -13.79
N PRO A 24 -3.34 14.40 -13.26
CA PRO A 24 -3.69 15.78 -12.93
C PRO A 24 -2.86 16.28 -11.74
N LYS A 25 -2.74 17.60 -11.58
CA LYS A 25 -1.99 18.20 -10.45
C LYS A 25 -2.50 17.72 -9.08
N SER A 26 -3.82 17.59 -8.92
CA SER A 26 -4.44 17.06 -7.71
C SER A 26 -4.04 15.63 -7.39
N PHE A 27 -3.73 14.80 -8.40
CA PHE A 27 -3.20 13.46 -8.19
C PHE A 27 -1.80 13.51 -7.57
N LEU A 28 -0.91 14.39 -8.03
CA LEU A 28 0.48 14.44 -7.57
C LEU A 28 0.58 14.72 -6.07
N GLU A 29 -0.24 15.65 -5.55
CA GLU A 29 -0.27 15.96 -4.11
C GLU A 29 -0.82 14.80 -3.26
N VAL A 30 -1.83 14.09 -3.76
CA VAL A 30 -2.38 12.89 -3.09
C VAL A 30 -1.38 11.74 -3.17
N TYR A 31 -0.71 11.56 -4.31
CA TYR A 31 0.28 10.52 -4.56
C TYR A 31 1.53 10.72 -3.70
N HIS A 32 1.98 11.97 -3.54
CA HIS A 32 3.06 12.31 -2.61
C HIS A 32 2.69 11.87 -1.19
N ARG A 33 1.50 12.20 -0.71
CA ARG A 33 1.04 11.76 0.62
C ARG A 33 0.91 10.24 0.71
N ALA A 34 0.41 9.59 -0.33
CA ALA A 34 0.30 8.13 -0.38
C ALA A 34 1.65 7.41 -0.33
N THR A 35 2.72 8.04 -0.85
CA THR A 35 4.04 7.41 -0.97
C THR A 35 5.03 7.81 0.11
N THR A 36 4.73 8.88 0.88
CA THR A 36 5.57 9.40 1.96
C THR A 36 4.97 9.22 3.35
N GLN A 37 3.65 9.26 3.50
CA GLN A 37 3.01 9.07 4.80
C GLN A 37 2.98 7.59 5.17
N ARG A 38 2.91 7.34 6.48
CA ARG A 38 2.90 6.00 7.03
C ARG A 38 1.54 5.33 6.89
N PHE A 39 1.57 4.07 6.45
CA PHE A 39 0.42 3.18 6.39
C PHE A 39 0.79 1.79 6.90
N TYR A 40 -0.22 1.08 7.39
CA TYR A 40 -0.11 -0.30 7.84
C TYR A 40 -1.21 -1.10 7.17
N VAL A 41 -0.82 -2.15 6.45
CA VAL A 41 -1.76 -3.12 5.90
C VAL A 41 -2.11 -4.09 7.01
N LEU A 42 -3.40 -4.18 7.32
CA LEU A 42 -3.94 -5.03 8.38
C LEU A 42 -4.33 -6.40 7.80
N SER A 43 -5.04 -6.43 6.68
CA SER A 43 -5.38 -7.67 5.96
C SER A 43 -5.41 -7.42 4.46
N ARG A 44 -5.28 -8.51 3.72
CA ARG A 44 -5.52 -8.59 2.28
C ARG A 44 -6.33 -9.85 2.02
N THR A 45 -7.41 -9.70 1.28
CA THR A 45 -8.31 -10.80 0.91
C THR A 45 -8.56 -10.71 -0.58
N ARG A 46 -8.05 -11.69 -1.34
CA ARG A 46 -8.34 -11.82 -2.76
C ARG A 46 -9.60 -12.66 -2.92
N HIS A 47 -10.62 -12.08 -3.54
CA HIS A 47 -11.90 -12.75 -3.75
C HIS A 47 -11.88 -13.54 -5.05
N ASN A 48 -11.27 -12.98 -6.09
CA ASN A 48 -11.13 -13.59 -7.41
C ASN A 48 -9.98 -12.93 -8.20
N SER A 49 -9.87 -13.22 -9.50
CA SER A 49 -8.84 -12.66 -10.39
C SER A 49 -9.01 -11.17 -10.70
N ALA A 50 -10.14 -10.55 -10.35
CA ALA A 50 -10.47 -9.17 -10.67
C ALA A 50 -10.89 -8.35 -9.42
N GLU A 51 -10.75 -8.90 -8.21
CA GLU A 51 -11.13 -8.22 -6.98
C GLU A 51 -10.26 -8.61 -5.77
N GLU A 52 -9.70 -7.59 -5.10
CA GLU A 52 -8.98 -7.75 -3.85
C GLU A 52 -9.36 -6.64 -2.85
N THR A 53 -9.66 -7.04 -1.62
CA THR A 53 -9.93 -6.12 -0.50
C THR A 53 -8.69 -5.99 0.38
N VAL A 54 -8.34 -4.75 0.72
CA VAL A 54 -7.21 -4.42 1.60
C VAL A 54 -7.72 -3.56 2.76
N GLU A 55 -7.58 -4.07 3.98
CA GLU A 55 -7.76 -3.24 5.19
C GLU A 55 -6.44 -2.61 5.56
N LEU A 56 -6.46 -1.30 5.82
CA LEU A 56 -5.28 -0.56 6.21
C LEU A 56 -5.62 0.54 7.21
N THR A 57 -4.59 1.00 7.91
CA THR A 57 -4.66 2.22 8.70
C THR A 57 -3.54 3.17 8.34
N GLY A 58 -3.80 4.47 8.45
CA GLY A 58 -2.86 5.54 8.13
C GLY A 58 -2.40 6.33 9.36
N SER A 59 -2.02 7.58 9.14
CA SER A 59 -1.42 8.46 10.15
C SER A 59 -2.28 8.75 11.38
N THR A 60 -3.60 8.56 11.34
CA THR A 60 -4.50 8.83 12.48
C THR A 60 -5.04 7.56 13.15
N GLY A 61 -4.62 6.38 12.69
CA GLY A 61 -5.04 5.09 13.27
C GLY A 61 -6.46 4.62 12.93
N ASN A 62 -7.27 5.37 12.17
CA ASN A 62 -8.56 4.87 11.69
C ASN A 62 -8.35 3.73 10.68
N ILE A 63 -9.13 2.65 10.80
CA ILE A 63 -9.14 1.57 9.82
C ILE A 63 -10.00 2.01 8.63
N TYR A 64 -9.44 1.85 7.43
CA TYR A 64 -10.13 2.03 6.17
C TYR A 64 -9.97 0.76 5.32
N THR A 65 -10.97 0.50 4.51
CA THR A 65 -11.01 -0.64 3.59
C THR A 65 -10.94 -0.10 2.19
N VAL A 66 -10.03 -0.64 1.38
CA VAL A 66 -9.90 -0.38 -0.05
C VAL A 66 -10.34 -1.63 -0.79
N VAL A 67 -11.24 -1.47 -1.75
CA VAL A 67 -11.61 -2.54 -2.69
C VAL A 67 -10.98 -2.21 -4.02
N VAL A 68 -10.09 -3.08 -4.50
CA VAL A 68 -9.46 -2.99 -5.81
C VAL A 68 -10.26 -3.84 -6.78
N ALA A 69 -10.95 -3.16 -7.69
CA ALA A 69 -11.77 -3.73 -8.76
C ALA A 69 -11.73 -2.79 -9.97
N ARG A 70 -12.58 -3.02 -10.98
CA ARG A 70 -12.71 -2.14 -12.17
C ARG A 70 -12.91 -0.67 -11.80
N GLN A 71 -13.57 -0.37 -10.69
CA GLN A 71 -13.54 0.95 -10.08
C GLN A 71 -13.08 0.83 -8.62
N PRO A 72 -11.83 1.20 -8.31
CA PRO A 72 -11.35 1.15 -6.94
C PRO A 72 -12.19 2.03 -6.02
N THR A 73 -12.47 1.54 -4.82
CA THR A 73 -13.22 2.28 -3.79
C THR A 73 -12.49 2.26 -2.46
N CYS A 74 -12.82 3.22 -1.59
CA CYS A 74 -12.28 3.26 -0.24
C CYS A 74 -13.33 3.80 0.74
N THR A 75 -13.37 3.25 1.96
CA THR A 75 -14.32 3.67 2.99
C THR A 75 -13.96 4.99 3.67
N CYS A 76 -12.82 5.61 3.35
CA CYS A 76 -12.40 6.86 3.97
C CYS A 76 -13.24 8.09 3.52
N PRO A 77 -13.32 9.16 4.33
CA PRO A 77 -14.14 10.35 4.02
C PRO A 77 -13.86 10.96 2.64
N HIS A 78 -12.59 11.14 2.29
CA HIS A 78 -12.19 11.72 0.99
C HIS A 78 -12.69 10.91 -0.21
N ALA A 79 -12.73 9.57 -0.10
CA ALA A 79 -13.26 8.71 -1.15
C ALA A 79 -14.79 8.71 -1.20
N ARG A 80 -15.47 8.84 -0.06
CA ARG A 80 -16.93 8.97 0.02
C ARG A 80 -17.44 10.25 -0.65
N GLU A 81 -16.62 11.30 -0.68
CA GLU A 81 -16.86 12.53 -1.46
C GLU A 81 -16.62 12.36 -2.97
N GLY A 82 -16.28 11.14 -3.43
CA GLY A 82 -16.03 10.84 -4.84
C GLY A 82 -14.59 11.12 -5.30
N ASN A 83 -13.67 11.44 -4.39
CA ASN A 83 -12.29 11.74 -4.75
C ASN A 83 -11.38 10.50 -4.75
N GLN A 84 -10.32 10.55 -5.56
CA GLN A 84 -9.26 9.56 -5.49
C GLN A 84 -8.41 9.81 -4.24
N CYS A 85 -8.47 8.93 -3.25
CA CYS A 85 -7.82 9.12 -1.96
C CYS A 85 -6.41 8.50 -1.89
N LYS A 86 -5.62 8.99 -0.93
CA LYS A 86 -4.27 8.48 -0.67
C LYS A 86 -4.23 6.99 -0.33
N HIS A 87 -5.28 6.43 0.27
CA HIS A 87 -5.35 5.00 0.60
C HIS A 87 -5.41 4.14 -0.66
N MET A 88 -6.26 4.49 -1.64
CA MET A 88 -6.31 3.78 -2.93
C MET A 88 -4.98 3.88 -3.67
N LEU A 89 -4.37 5.08 -3.68
CA LEU A 89 -3.06 5.26 -4.32
C LEU A 89 -1.95 4.46 -3.63
N TYR A 90 -1.94 4.43 -2.29
CA TYR A 90 -0.99 3.62 -1.53
C TYR A 90 -1.14 2.14 -1.84
N VAL A 91 -2.38 1.61 -1.82
CA VAL A 91 -2.64 0.20 -2.13
C VAL A 91 -2.19 -0.14 -3.55
N LEU A 92 -2.61 0.62 -4.56
CA LEU A 92 -2.22 0.36 -5.93
C LEU A 92 -0.70 0.46 -6.13
N SER A 93 -0.04 1.49 -5.58
CA SER A 93 1.39 1.75 -5.85
C SER A 93 2.37 0.95 -4.98
N ARG A 94 2.07 0.74 -3.70
CA ARG A 94 3.01 0.14 -2.73
C ARG A 94 2.65 -1.30 -2.37
N VAL A 95 1.36 -1.60 -2.27
CA VAL A 95 0.89 -2.95 -1.88
C VAL A 95 0.84 -3.86 -3.10
N LEU A 96 0.15 -3.42 -4.16
CA LEU A 96 -0.05 -4.19 -5.39
C LEU A 96 1.01 -3.90 -6.47
N ARG A 97 1.87 -2.89 -6.26
CA ARG A 97 2.97 -2.53 -7.18
C ARG A 97 2.51 -2.27 -8.62
N ALA A 98 1.30 -1.75 -8.79
CA ALA A 98 0.76 -1.40 -10.08
C ALA A 98 1.62 -0.34 -10.78
N ARG A 99 1.67 -0.42 -12.12
CA ARG A 99 2.35 0.58 -12.95
C ARG A 99 1.79 1.97 -12.72
N TYR A 100 2.66 2.97 -12.78
CA TYR A 100 2.30 4.36 -12.47
C TYR A 100 1.16 4.93 -13.34
N ASP A 101 1.11 4.54 -14.62
CA ASP A 101 0.06 4.93 -15.55
C ASP A 101 -1.31 4.37 -15.17
N LEU A 102 -1.37 3.20 -14.53
CA LEU A 102 -2.59 2.61 -13.99
C LEU A 102 -2.99 3.22 -12.64
N VAL A 103 -2.01 3.51 -11.77
CA VAL A 103 -2.25 4.13 -10.45
C VAL A 103 -2.99 5.47 -10.57
N CYS A 104 -2.73 6.23 -11.65
CA CYS A 104 -3.38 7.52 -11.86
C CYS A 104 -4.81 7.45 -12.39
N GLN A 105 -5.31 6.26 -12.76
CA GLN A 105 -6.66 6.08 -13.31
C GLN A 105 -7.73 6.07 -12.22
N LEU A 106 -8.94 6.51 -12.55
CA LEU A 106 -10.11 6.44 -11.66
C LEU A 106 -10.91 5.14 -11.79
N ALA A 107 -10.70 4.42 -12.89
CA ALA A 107 -11.26 3.11 -13.16
C ALA A 107 -10.25 2.36 -14.04
N LEU A 108 -10.26 1.04 -13.94
CA LEU A 108 -9.41 0.10 -14.64
C LEU A 108 -10.27 -0.78 -15.55
N LEU A 109 -9.65 -1.36 -16.57
CA LEU A 109 -10.22 -2.48 -17.31
C LEU A 109 -10.07 -3.76 -16.48
N GLU A 110 -10.86 -4.78 -16.76
CA GLU A 110 -10.79 -6.05 -16.06
C GLU A 110 -9.42 -6.71 -16.24
N ASP A 111 -8.89 -6.72 -17.46
CA ASP A 111 -7.55 -7.25 -17.76
C ASP A 111 -6.44 -6.46 -17.05
N GLU A 112 -6.62 -5.15 -16.85
CA GLU A 112 -5.68 -4.33 -16.08
C GLU A 112 -5.70 -4.71 -14.60
N VAL A 113 -6.89 -4.93 -14.02
CA VAL A 113 -7.01 -5.40 -12.64
C VAL A 113 -6.38 -6.78 -12.50
N ARG A 114 -6.69 -7.69 -13.42
CA ARG A 114 -6.11 -9.04 -13.44
C ARG A 114 -4.59 -9.00 -13.49
N GLY A 115 -4.02 -8.24 -14.41
CA GLY A 115 -2.57 -8.06 -14.51
C GLY A 115 -1.94 -7.42 -13.26
N ILE A 116 -2.64 -6.48 -12.60
CA ILE A 116 -2.18 -5.92 -11.32
C ILE A 116 -2.19 -6.99 -10.23
N LEU A 117 -3.26 -7.78 -10.11
CA LEU A 117 -3.41 -8.76 -9.04
C LEU A 117 -2.46 -9.96 -9.24
N GLU A 118 -2.27 -10.42 -10.47
CA GLU A 118 -1.31 -11.49 -10.81
C GLU A 118 0.14 -11.06 -10.57
N GLY A 119 0.50 -9.82 -10.92
CA GLY A 119 1.82 -9.26 -10.65
C GLY A 119 2.05 -8.86 -9.19
N ALA A 120 0.99 -8.78 -8.38
CA ALA A 120 1.08 -8.42 -6.97
C ALA A 120 1.52 -9.63 -6.12
N PRO A 121 2.27 -9.40 -5.02
CA PRO A 121 2.53 -10.45 -4.03
C PRO A 121 1.21 -11.07 -3.55
N ALA A 122 1.12 -12.40 -3.43
CA ALA A 122 -0.13 -13.05 -3.07
C ALA A 122 -0.64 -12.59 -1.68
N PRO A 123 -1.96 -12.51 -1.45
CA PRO A 123 -2.52 -12.19 -0.14
C PRO A 123 -2.16 -13.29 0.85
N GLY A 124 -1.55 -12.93 1.98
CA GLY A 124 -0.99 -13.89 2.93
C GLY A 124 0.41 -14.39 2.57
N ALA A 125 0.76 -14.42 1.28
CA ALA A 125 2.13 -14.55 0.77
C ALA A 125 2.70 -13.17 0.45
N ASP A 126 2.82 -12.33 1.47
CA ASP A 126 3.73 -11.20 1.37
C ASP A 126 5.17 -11.75 1.41
N GLY A 127 5.57 -12.35 0.29
CA GLY A 127 6.67 -13.29 0.20
C GLY A 127 6.71 -14.12 -1.10
N GLY A 128 6.41 -13.53 -2.26
CA GLY A 128 6.94 -14.00 -3.57
C GLY A 128 6.00 -14.75 -4.51
N GLY A 129 6.26 -14.60 -5.81
CA GLY A 129 6.13 -15.64 -6.83
C GLY A 129 7.44 -15.63 -7.64
N GLY A 130 7.86 -16.65 -8.40
CA GLY A 130 7.60 -18.09 -8.48
C GLY A 130 8.96 -18.75 -8.78
N ASP A 131 9.21 -20.03 -8.51
CA ASP A 131 8.85 -21.20 -9.34
C ASP A 131 8.91 -22.49 -8.50
N GLY A 132 8.29 -23.56 -8.99
CA GLY A 132 7.89 -24.76 -8.27
C GLY A 132 8.99 -25.57 -7.58
N GLY A 133 8.64 -26.09 -6.40
CA GLY A 133 9.42 -27.08 -5.68
C GLY A 133 8.66 -27.54 -4.44
N SER A 134 8.09 -28.73 -4.49
CA SER A 134 7.42 -29.40 -3.38
C SER A 134 8.43 -29.60 -2.23
N GLY A 135 8.11 -29.11 -1.03
CA GLY A 135 9.00 -29.25 0.12
C GLY A 135 8.30 -28.90 1.44
N SER A 136 7.86 -29.94 2.14
CA SER A 136 7.36 -29.90 3.52
C SER A 136 8.45 -29.38 4.47
N GLY A 137 8.16 -28.33 5.24
CA GLY A 137 9.09 -27.80 6.24
C GLY A 137 8.46 -26.72 7.12
N SER A 138 8.31 -27.02 8.41
CA SER A 138 7.62 -26.22 9.42
C SER A 138 8.37 -24.93 9.80
N GLY A 139 7.69 -23.77 9.71
CA GLY A 139 8.19 -22.49 10.22
C GLY A 139 7.26 -21.31 9.88
N LYS A 140 6.55 -20.78 10.88
CA LYS A 140 5.56 -19.70 10.75
C LYS A 140 6.17 -18.39 10.23
N GLY A 141 5.66 -17.83 9.13
CA GLY A 141 5.80 -16.39 8.82
C GLY A 141 6.24 -16.11 7.39
N ARG A 142 5.95 -14.89 6.93
CA ARG A 142 6.04 -14.39 5.54
C ARG A 142 7.48 -14.30 4.98
N ARG A 143 8.45 -14.97 5.59
CA ARG A 143 9.86 -14.98 5.17
C ARG A 143 10.03 -15.86 3.94
N LYS A 144 10.71 -15.33 2.92
CA LYS A 144 11.10 -16.11 1.75
C LYS A 144 12.25 -17.07 2.08
N PRO A 145 12.43 -18.16 1.32
CA PRO A 145 13.67 -18.94 1.35
C PRO A 145 14.90 -18.05 1.23
N VAL A 146 15.99 -18.41 1.93
CA VAL A 146 17.27 -17.69 1.85
C VAL A 146 18.01 -18.13 0.60
N GLU A 147 17.43 -17.79 -0.55
CA GLU A 147 17.92 -18.17 -1.87
C GLU A 147 17.98 -16.94 -2.77
N GLY A 148 18.88 -16.97 -3.76
CA GLY A 148 19.12 -15.88 -4.70
C GLY A 148 19.94 -14.72 -4.14
N ASP A 149 19.82 -13.56 -4.78
CA ASP A 149 20.71 -12.43 -4.55
C ASP A 149 20.14 -11.39 -3.58
N CYS A 150 21.05 -10.76 -2.84
CA CYS A 150 20.75 -9.63 -1.98
C CYS A 150 20.37 -8.40 -2.83
N PRO A 151 19.23 -7.74 -2.59
CA PRO A 151 18.75 -6.63 -3.42
C PRO A 151 19.54 -5.31 -3.24
N ILE A 152 20.57 -5.31 -2.39
CA ILE A 152 21.46 -4.16 -2.18
C ILE A 152 22.77 -4.35 -2.95
N CYS A 153 23.46 -5.48 -2.74
CA CYS A 153 24.78 -5.74 -3.32
C CYS A 153 24.74 -6.66 -4.54
N PHE A 154 23.61 -7.28 -4.83
CA PHE A 154 23.44 -8.24 -5.93
C PHE A 154 24.38 -9.46 -5.83
N CYS A 155 24.81 -9.81 -4.62
CA CYS A 155 25.59 -11.02 -4.34
C CYS A 155 24.67 -12.08 -3.69
N GLU A 156 25.05 -13.35 -3.83
CA GLU A 156 24.33 -14.48 -3.26
C GLU A 156 24.14 -14.34 -1.74
N LEU A 157 22.95 -14.73 -1.26
CA LEU A 157 22.60 -14.67 0.16
C LEU A 157 23.18 -15.83 0.99
N GLU A 158 23.68 -16.87 0.32
CA GLU A 158 24.15 -18.10 0.95
C GLU A 158 25.47 -17.89 1.70
N GLY A 159 25.64 -18.57 2.84
CA GLY A 159 26.86 -18.50 3.65
C GLY A 159 27.01 -17.26 4.54
N GLU A 160 26.09 -16.29 4.47
CA GLU A 160 26.13 -15.06 5.28
C GLU A 160 24.92 -14.88 6.21
N VAL A 161 25.07 -14.02 7.23
CA VAL A 161 23.98 -13.66 8.13
C VAL A 161 22.99 -12.74 7.42
N VAL A 162 21.76 -13.21 7.25
CA VAL A 162 20.69 -12.45 6.61
C VAL A 162 19.66 -11.94 7.62
N VAL A 163 19.11 -10.77 7.32
CA VAL A 163 17.88 -10.22 7.91
C VAL A 163 16.78 -10.22 6.86
N TRP A 164 15.53 -10.15 7.27
CA TRP A 164 14.42 -10.22 6.32
C TRP A 164 13.33 -9.21 6.62
N CYS A 165 12.57 -8.84 5.58
CA CYS A 165 11.48 -7.89 5.71
C CYS A 165 10.23 -8.53 6.35
N CYS A 166 10.14 -8.50 7.68
CA CYS A 166 8.96 -8.96 8.43
C CYS A 166 7.72 -8.09 8.24
N ALA A 167 7.90 -6.82 7.92
CA ALA A 167 6.78 -5.88 7.81
C ALA A 167 5.96 -6.04 6.52
N ALA A 168 6.54 -6.61 5.47
CA ALA A 168 5.89 -6.72 4.17
C ALA A 168 6.44 -7.89 3.35
N CYS A 169 7.46 -7.67 2.52
CA CYS A 169 7.73 -8.50 1.35
C CYS A 169 8.49 -9.83 1.57
N GLY A 170 8.89 -10.14 2.81
CA GLY A 170 9.56 -11.39 3.10
C GLY A 170 11.02 -11.51 2.62
N GLN A 171 11.51 -10.53 1.85
CA GLN A 171 12.82 -10.60 1.18
C GLN A 171 13.97 -10.60 2.18
N ASN A 172 14.91 -11.53 1.97
CA ASN A 172 16.16 -11.61 2.70
C ASN A 172 17.18 -10.60 2.14
N VAL A 173 17.99 -10.04 3.03
CA VAL A 173 19.04 -9.06 2.75
C VAL A 173 20.19 -9.39 3.70
N HIS A 174 21.46 -9.32 3.26
CA HIS A 174 22.58 -9.46 4.19
C HIS A 174 22.47 -8.43 5.32
N LYS A 175 22.78 -8.86 6.55
CA LYS A 175 22.73 -7.99 7.73
C LYS A 175 23.59 -6.73 7.55
N GLY A 176 24.83 -6.89 7.07
CA GLY A 176 25.75 -5.76 6.83
C GLY A 176 25.26 -4.80 5.75
N CYS A 177 24.68 -5.34 4.66
CA CYS A 177 24.05 -4.52 3.62
C CYS A 177 22.87 -3.72 4.18
N PHE A 178 22.02 -4.35 4.99
CA PHE A 178 20.87 -3.68 5.59
C PHE A 178 21.28 -2.62 6.63
N GLU A 179 22.28 -2.89 7.46
CA GLU A 179 22.80 -1.92 8.43
C GLU A 179 23.34 -0.66 7.74
N THR A 180 24.08 -0.83 6.64
CA THR A 180 24.58 0.27 5.81
C THR A 180 23.44 1.10 5.22
N TRP A 181 22.41 0.44 4.69
CA TRP A 181 21.20 1.09 4.20
C TRP A 181 20.48 1.87 5.30
N ALA A 182 20.27 1.25 6.46
CA ALA A 182 19.60 1.84 7.61
C ALA A 182 20.35 3.08 8.11
N ALA A 183 21.67 3.01 8.23
CA ALA A 183 22.52 4.13 8.63
C ALA A 183 22.44 5.30 7.63
N THR A 184 22.46 4.99 6.33
CA THR A 184 22.35 6.00 5.26
C THR A 184 21.00 6.72 5.32
N LYS A 185 19.90 5.98 5.51
CA LYS A 185 18.56 6.58 5.62
C LYS A 185 18.41 7.49 6.85
N ARG A 186 18.95 7.07 7.99
CA ARG A 186 18.96 7.88 9.21
C ARG A 186 19.75 9.17 9.02
N LYS A 187 20.91 9.13 8.35
CA LYS A 187 21.75 10.31 8.07
C LYS A 187 21.12 11.29 7.08
N GLN A 188 20.35 10.81 6.10
CA GLN A 188 19.67 11.65 5.10
C GLN A 188 18.44 12.40 5.64
N GLY A 189 18.16 12.34 6.95
CA GLY A 189 16.95 12.91 7.54
C GLY A 189 15.65 12.24 7.08
N ALA A 190 15.76 11.10 6.38
CA ALA A 190 14.65 10.38 5.77
C ALA A 190 13.98 9.43 6.77
N GLY A 191 13.44 9.97 7.86
CA GLY A 191 12.52 9.27 8.76
C GLY A 191 12.92 7.85 9.21
N GLU A 192 11.92 6.97 9.36
CA GLU A 192 12.10 5.58 9.76
C GLU A 192 12.78 4.74 8.67
N VAL A 193 13.57 3.75 9.08
CA VAL A 193 14.25 2.82 8.17
C VAL A 193 13.20 2.03 7.39
N THR A 194 13.39 1.87 6.08
CA THR A 194 12.47 1.12 5.19
C THR A 194 13.17 -0.08 4.56
N CYS A 195 12.39 -1.06 4.10
CA CYS A 195 12.89 -2.19 3.32
C CYS A 195 13.49 -1.70 1.99
N PRO A 196 14.73 -2.07 1.66
CA PRO A 196 15.34 -1.71 0.37
C PRO A 196 14.56 -2.23 -0.84
N TYR A 197 13.88 -3.37 -0.68
CA TYR A 197 13.16 -4.04 -1.75
C TYR A 197 11.76 -3.46 -1.96
N CYS A 198 10.91 -3.45 -0.92
CA CYS A 198 9.51 -3.02 -1.04
C CYS A 198 9.20 -1.63 -0.48
N ARG A 199 10.18 -0.99 0.18
CA ARG A 199 10.08 0.34 0.81
C ARG A 199 9.07 0.46 1.96
N SER A 200 8.54 -0.66 2.45
CA SER A 200 7.74 -0.70 3.68
C SER A 200 8.61 -0.37 4.89
N VAL A 201 8.03 0.24 5.93
CA VAL A 201 8.76 0.58 7.16
C VAL A 201 9.32 -0.69 7.82
N TRP A 202 10.60 -0.66 8.19
CA TRP A 202 11.32 -1.78 8.79
C TRP A 202 11.10 -1.85 10.30
N GLY A 203 11.04 -3.06 10.87
CA GLY A 203 11.09 -3.25 12.32
C GLY A 203 9.79 -2.99 13.09
N ARG A 204 8.63 -3.34 12.54
CA ARG A 204 7.46 -3.61 13.38
C ARG A 204 7.10 -5.07 13.27
N ASP A 205 7.05 -5.73 14.43
CA ASP A 205 6.78 -7.16 14.54
C ASP A 205 5.45 -7.49 13.88
N GLU A 206 5.43 -8.56 13.10
CA GLU A 206 4.20 -9.14 12.58
C GLU A 206 3.21 -9.45 13.72
N ASP A 207 3.74 -9.80 14.89
CA ASP A 207 2.97 -10.06 16.11
C ASP A 207 2.19 -8.82 16.54
N MET A 208 2.78 -7.64 16.40
CA MET A 208 2.11 -6.38 16.71
C MET A 208 0.92 -6.13 15.77
N VAL A 209 1.05 -6.41 14.46
CA VAL A 209 -0.04 -6.19 13.48
C VAL A 209 -1.12 -7.27 13.58
N LYS A 210 -0.73 -8.52 13.86
CA LYS A 210 -1.66 -9.64 14.10
C LYS A 210 -2.42 -9.48 15.41
N ALA A 211 -1.80 -8.90 16.44
CA ALA A 211 -2.44 -8.63 17.72
C ALA A 211 -3.41 -7.43 17.70
N ILE A 212 -3.46 -6.66 16.61
CA ILE A 212 -4.37 -5.52 16.50
C ILE A 212 -5.81 -6.00 16.54
N GLN A 213 -6.52 -5.60 17.60
CA GLN A 213 -7.95 -5.81 17.74
C GLN A 213 -8.69 -4.85 16.81
N ARG A 214 -9.41 -5.43 15.83
CA ARG A 214 -10.12 -4.69 14.76
C ARG A 214 -11.61 -4.53 15.03
N ASP A 215 -12.15 -5.33 15.95
CA ASP A 215 -13.58 -5.30 16.33
C ASP A 215 -13.86 -4.33 17.49
N GLY A 216 -13.03 -3.30 17.63
CA GLY A 216 -13.16 -2.31 18.69
C GLY A 216 -14.37 -1.37 18.53
N LYS A 217 -14.66 -0.61 19.58
CA LYS A 217 -15.71 0.42 19.55
C LYS A 217 -15.42 1.46 18.48
N ARG A 218 -16.43 1.78 17.68
CA ARG A 218 -16.37 2.84 16.66
C ARG A 218 -16.34 4.21 17.32
N ASN A 219 -15.55 5.13 16.75
CA ASN A 219 -15.54 6.54 17.14
C ASN A 219 -16.80 7.28 16.66
N ALA A 220 -16.91 8.57 16.99
CA ALA A 220 -18.05 9.41 16.58
C ALA A 220 -18.26 9.48 15.06
N ASP A 221 -17.19 9.30 14.27
CA ASP A 221 -17.22 9.25 12.81
C ASP A 221 -17.59 7.85 12.25
N GLY A 222 -17.80 6.87 13.12
CA GLY A 222 -18.19 5.51 12.75
C GLY A 222 -17.02 4.58 12.34
N TYR A 223 -15.77 4.95 12.61
CA TYR A 223 -14.59 4.13 12.30
C TYR A 223 -13.99 3.48 13.55
N VAL A 224 -13.43 2.28 13.40
CA VAL A 224 -12.57 1.68 14.41
C VAL A 224 -11.20 2.37 14.34
N ASN A 225 -10.67 2.78 15.49
CA ASN A 225 -9.36 3.41 15.60
C ASN A 225 -8.40 2.53 16.39
N VAL A 226 -7.23 2.26 15.81
CA VAL A 226 -6.18 1.41 16.37
C VAL A 226 -4.89 2.19 16.66
N ALA A 227 -4.97 3.52 16.77
CA ALA A 227 -3.81 4.39 17.00
C ALA A 227 -3.07 4.03 18.30
N SER A 228 -3.82 3.81 19.40
CA SER A 228 -3.26 3.45 20.70
C SER A 228 -2.51 2.12 20.67
N GLN A 229 -3.11 1.10 20.02
CA GLN A 229 -2.49 -0.21 19.82
C GLN A 229 -1.23 -0.12 18.97
N LEU A 230 -1.19 0.85 18.05
CA LEU A 230 -0.06 1.08 17.17
C LEU A 230 0.97 2.08 17.70
N GLY A 231 0.75 2.71 18.87
CA GLY A 231 1.60 3.81 19.35
C GLY A 231 1.68 4.98 18.35
N ILE A 232 0.60 5.27 17.63
CA ILE A 232 0.51 6.36 16.66
C ILE A 232 -0.28 7.51 17.29
N SER A 233 0.10 8.76 17.02
CA SER A 233 -0.71 9.92 17.39
C SER A 233 -2.03 9.93 16.63
N THR A 234 -3.13 10.24 17.32
CA THR A 234 -4.44 10.46 16.67
C THR A 234 -4.50 11.83 15.97
N GLN A 235 -3.55 12.72 16.26
CA GLN A 235 -3.48 14.04 15.66
C GLN A 235 -3.15 13.95 14.17
N ARG A 236 -3.98 14.60 13.35
CA ARG A 236 -3.77 14.66 11.91
C ARG A 236 -2.67 15.67 11.58
N ASP A 237 -1.70 15.22 10.78
CA ASP A 237 -0.71 16.10 10.16
C ASP A 237 -1.29 16.79 8.91
N TYR A 238 -1.34 18.12 8.96
CA TYR A 238 -1.81 18.99 7.87
C TYR A 238 -0.67 19.69 7.13
N SER A 239 0.60 19.47 7.51
CA SER A 239 1.76 20.18 6.93
C SER A 239 1.90 20.00 5.41
N THR A 240 1.38 18.89 4.88
CA THR A 240 1.41 18.53 3.45
C THR A 240 0.12 18.86 2.70
N TYR A 241 -0.88 19.47 3.36
CA TYR A 241 -2.09 19.98 2.68
C TYR A 241 -1.78 21.33 2.03
N SER A 242 -2.46 21.64 0.93
CA SER A 242 -2.29 22.93 0.26
C SER A 242 -2.72 24.06 1.18
N ARG A 243 -1.96 25.19 1.18
CA ARG A 243 -2.25 26.35 2.06
C ARG A 243 -3.61 27.01 1.79
N TRP A 244 -4.20 26.75 0.62
CA TRP A 244 -5.55 27.19 0.23
C TRP A 244 -6.67 26.31 0.83
N TRP A 245 -6.32 25.17 1.44
CA TRP A 245 -7.27 24.33 2.15
C TRP A 245 -7.62 24.98 3.51
N SER A 246 -8.68 25.78 3.52
CA SER A 246 -9.23 26.45 4.71
C SER A 246 -10.00 25.53 5.66
N GLY A 247 -9.67 24.23 5.69
CA GLY A 247 -10.29 23.25 6.58
C GLY A 247 -9.92 23.48 8.04
N HIS A 248 -10.40 24.59 8.62
CA HIS A 248 -10.38 24.87 10.04
C HIS A 248 -11.31 23.86 10.76
N PRO A 249 -11.05 23.49 12.01
CA PRO A 249 -11.72 22.39 12.71
C PRO A 249 -13.15 22.71 13.19
N SER A 250 -13.91 23.63 12.57
CA SER A 250 -15.15 24.14 13.16
C SER A 250 -16.32 23.15 13.20
N SER A 251 -16.24 22.00 12.53
CA SER A 251 -17.25 20.94 12.63
C SER A 251 -16.92 19.83 13.61
N TYR A 252 -15.67 19.73 14.09
CA TYR A 252 -15.32 18.79 15.16
C TYR A 252 -15.37 19.54 16.49
N ARG A 253 -16.59 19.81 16.98
CA ARG A 253 -16.80 20.20 18.37
C ARG A 253 -16.07 19.19 19.26
N ARG A 254 -15.03 19.64 19.96
CA ARG A 254 -14.56 18.97 21.19
C ARG A 254 -15.80 18.82 22.07
N ARG A 255 -16.33 17.61 22.16
CA ARG A 255 -17.09 17.19 23.32
C ARG A 255 -16.18 16.20 24.03
N TYR A 256 -15.72 16.65 25.19
CA TYR A 256 -15.01 15.87 26.19
C TYR A 256 -15.76 14.57 26.49
#